data_AF-A0A6C1B6H0-F1
#
_entry.id   AF-A0A6C1B6H0-F1
#
_cell.length_a   1.000
_cell.length_b   1.000
_cell.length_c   1.000
_cell.angle_alpha   90.00
_cell.angle_beta   90.00
_cell.angle_gamma   90.00
#
_symmetry.space_group_name_H-M   'P 1'
#
loop_
_entity.id
_entity.type
_entity.pdbx_description
1 polymer ?
#
loop_
_entity_poly.entity_id
_entity_poly.type
_entity_poly.pdbx_seq_one_letter_code
_entity_poly.pdbx_strand_id
1 'polypeptide(L)'
;MTTPQPVKARLLALLADEAAQLRSFVALLGQEESLLVDGQTDALMSLAREKTEQYRKLQRFNDDRLHLLAQIGLRATDDAIRQVCGQSADAAAPWDTVLELAREAQARNQRNGKLIAERMQHNQAALTTLLAAADQPQLYGADGQSRPTGGGRKLGSA
;
A
#
# COMPACT_ATOMS: atom_id res chain seq x y z
N MET A 1 20.72 18.02 32.11
CA MET A 1 20.82 16.56 32.36
C MET A 1 21.62 15.97 31.22
N THR A 2 22.81 15.46 31.51
CA THR A 2 23.70 14.89 30.49
C THR A 2 23.16 13.50 30.13
N THR A 3 22.64 13.33 28.92
CA THR A 3 22.21 12.02 28.41
C THR A 3 23.37 11.03 28.56
N PRO A 4 23.14 9.79 29.04
CA PRO A 4 24.21 8.82 29.14
C PRO A 4 24.79 8.53 27.76
N GLN A 5 26.11 8.70 27.60
CA GLN A 5 26.85 8.36 26.38
C GLN A 5 26.47 6.98 25.76
N PRO A 6 26.25 5.90 26.54
CA PRO A 6 25.84 4.61 25.95
C PRO A 6 24.45 4.64 25.30
N VAL A 7 23.51 5.43 25.83
CA VAL A 7 22.14 5.52 25.29
C VAL A 7 22.15 6.27 23.97
N LYS A 8 22.91 7.38 23.90
CA LYS A 8 23.09 8.13 22.65
C LYS A 8 23.69 7.25 21.54
N ALA A 9 24.78 6.53 21.82
CA ALA A 9 25.41 5.66 20.82
C ALA A 9 24.46 4.56 20.32
N ARG A 10 23.70 3.95 21.23
CA ARG A 10 22.72 2.91 20.90
C ARG A 10 21.55 3.45 20.08
N LEU A 11 21.05 4.66 20.40
CA LEU A 11 20.01 5.32 19.60
C LEU A 11 20.51 5.62 18.18
N LEU A 12 21.73 6.15 18.03
CA LEU A 12 22.29 6.45 16.72
C LEU A 12 22.43 5.19 15.85
N ALA A 13 22.91 4.08 16.43
CA ALA A 13 22.98 2.80 15.73
C ALA A 13 21.57 2.30 15.31
N LEU A 14 20.61 2.36 16.23
CA LEU A 14 19.23 1.95 15.96
C LEU A 14 18.61 2.77 14.82
N LEU A 15 18.82 4.09 14.80
CA LEU A 15 18.32 4.98 13.75
C LEU A 15 18.98 4.70 12.39
N ALA A 16 20.27 4.38 12.36
CA ALA A 16 20.97 4.01 11.14
C ALA A 16 20.42 2.70 10.54
N ASP A 17 20.18 1.70 11.40
CA ASP A 17 19.59 0.42 11.00
C ASP A 17 18.14 0.59 10.52
N GLU A 18 17.34 1.39 11.25
CA GLU A 18 15.97 1.72 10.86
C GLU A 18 15.92 2.43 9.51
N ALA A 19 16.82 3.38 9.25
CA ALA A 19 16.94 4.04 7.96
C ALA A 19 17.29 3.05 6.84
N ALA A 20 18.15 2.07 7.10
CA ALA A 20 18.46 1.02 6.13
C ALA A 20 17.24 0.15 5.82
N GLN A 21 16.46 -0.24 6.84
CA GLN A 21 15.23 -1.01 6.65
C GLN A 21 14.15 -0.21 5.92
N LEU A 22 14.04 1.10 6.19
CA LEU A 22 13.12 2.00 5.50
C LEU A 22 13.49 2.15 4.02
N ARG A 23 14.78 2.27 3.68
CA ARG A 23 15.24 2.28 2.28
C ARG A 23 14.81 1.02 1.54
N SER A 24 15.02 -0.15 2.14
CA SER A 24 14.56 -1.42 1.56
C SER A 24 13.05 -1.45 1.38
N PHE A 25 12.29 -0.94 2.36
CA PHE A 25 10.83 -0.87 2.27
C PHE A 25 10.36 0.09 1.17
N VAL A 26 10.99 1.26 1.04
CA VAL A 26 10.73 2.22 -0.04
C VAL A 26 10.99 1.58 -1.40
N ALA A 27 12.11 0.87 -1.57
CA ALA A 27 12.43 0.14 -2.80
C ALA A 27 11.35 -0.92 -3.12
N LEU A 28 10.91 -1.68 -2.12
CA LEU A 28 9.85 -2.68 -2.26
C LEU A 28 8.52 -2.05 -2.70
N LEU A 29 8.16 -0.89 -2.14
CA LEU A 29 6.97 -0.14 -2.57
C LEU A 29 7.10 0.37 -4.01
N GLY A 30 8.31 0.72 -4.46
CA GLY A 30 8.56 1.09 -5.85
C GLY A 30 8.43 -0.10 -6.81
N GLN A 31 8.90 -1.28 -6.39
CA GLN A 31 8.67 -2.51 -7.14
C GLN A 31 7.17 -2.86 -7.21
N GLU A 32 6.44 -2.69 -6.10
CA GLU A 32 4.98 -2.86 -6.07
C GLU A 32 4.29 -1.92 -7.07
N GLU A 33 4.69 -0.64 -7.10
CA GLU A 33 4.18 0.35 -8.04
C GLU A 33 4.40 -0.11 -9.49
N SER A 34 5.61 -0.57 -9.85
CA SER A 34 5.90 -1.07 -11.19
C SER A 34 5.06 -2.29 -11.56
N LEU A 35 4.96 -3.29 -10.68
CA LEU A 35 4.16 -4.49 -10.92
C LEU A 35 2.66 -4.16 -11.03
N LEU A 36 2.17 -3.18 -10.26
CA LEU A 36 0.81 -2.66 -10.37
C LEU A 36 0.59 -1.90 -11.67
N VAL A 37 1.59 -1.24 -12.24
CA VAL A 37 1.48 -0.63 -13.58
C VAL A 37 1.49 -1.70 -14.66
N ASP A 38 2.37 -2.69 -14.56
CA ASP A 38 2.55 -3.77 -15.55
C ASP A 38 1.43 -4.83 -15.51
N GLY A 39 0.67 -4.89 -14.42
CA GLY A 39 -0.47 -5.82 -14.27
C GLY A 39 -0.07 -7.26 -13.95
N GLN A 40 1.11 -7.47 -13.38
CA GLN A 40 1.63 -8.80 -13.04
C GLN A 40 1.09 -9.30 -11.69
N THR A 41 -0.10 -9.90 -11.68
CA THR A 41 -0.81 -10.31 -10.46
C THR A 41 -0.11 -11.38 -9.64
N ASP A 42 0.57 -12.34 -10.28
CA ASP A 42 1.23 -13.43 -9.58
C ASP A 42 2.44 -12.94 -8.76
N ALA A 43 3.19 -11.99 -9.31
CA ALA A 43 4.33 -11.36 -8.65
C ALA A 43 3.90 -10.44 -7.49
N LEU A 44 2.69 -9.91 -7.51
CA LEU A 44 2.15 -9.10 -6.40
C LEU A 44 1.89 -9.93 -5.13
N MET A 45 1.53 -11.21 -5.27
CA MET A 45 1.28 -12.07 -4.10
C MET A 45 2.55 -12.38 -3.31
N SER A 46 3.67 -12.66 -3.99
CA SER A 46 4.96 -12.86 -3.31
C SER A 46 5.44 -11.56 -2.66
N LEU A 47 5.29 -10.43 -3.37
CA LEU A 47 5.67 -9.12 -2.86
C LEU A 47 4.86 -8.71 -1.62
N ALA A 48 3.58 -9.06 -1.54
CA ALA A 48 2.74 -8.78 -0.38
C ALA A 48 3.25 -9.46 0.90
N ARG A 49 3.79 -10.69 0.79
CA ARG A 49 4.39 -11.41 1.93
C ARG A 49 5.66 -10.72 2.39
N GLU A 50 6.56 -10.41 1.46
CA GLU A 50 7.80 -9.68 1.75
C GLU A 50 7.53 -8.32 2.39
N LYS A 51 6.52 -7.60 1.90
CA LYS A 51 6.07 -6.32 2.47
C LYS A 51 5.59 -6.46 3.90
N THR A 52 4.84 -7.51 4.20
CA THR A 52 4.35 -7.81 5.55
C THR A 52 5.51 -8.10 6.52
N GLU A 53 6.49 -8.87 6.08
CA GLU A 53 7.68 -9.17 6.89
C GLU A 53 8.52 -7.92 7.14
N GLN A 54 8.75 -7.10 6.11
CA GLN A 54 9.51 -5.87 6.22
C GLN A 54 8.80 -4.85 7.13
N TYR A 55 7.48 -4.75 7.04
CA TYR A 55 6.67 -3.92 7.94
C TYR A 55 6.82 -4.36 9.41
N ARG A 56 6.78 -5.67 9.69
CA ARG A 56 6.99 -6.19 11.06
C ARG A 56 8.38 -5.84 11.61
N LYS A 57 9.42 -5.85 10.76
CA LYS A 57 10.77 -5.41 11.18
C LYS A 57 10.75 -3.93 11.55
N LEU A 58 10.16 -3.08 10.72
CA LEU A 58 10.03 -1.64 11.00
C LEU A 58 9.27 -1.36 12.30
N GLN A 59 8.22 -2.12 12.60
CA GLN A 59 7.51 -2.01 13.89
C GLN A 59 8.43 -2.31 15.08
N ARG A 60 9.28 -3.35 14.98
CA ARG A 60 10.25 -3.67 16.04
C ARG A 60 11.26 -2.54 16.27
N PHE A 61 11.78 -1.94 15.20
CA PHE A 61 12.67 -0.76 15.31
C PHE A 61 11.97 0.41 16.02
N ASN A 62 10.72 0.67 15.70
CA ASN A 62 9.93 1.70 16.38
C ASN A 62 9.73 1.39 17.87
N ASP A 63 9.41 0.14 18.20
CA ASP A 63 9.22 -0.31 19.59
C ASP A 63 10.52 -0.23 20.39
N ASP A 64 11.64 -0.65 19.79
CA ASP A 64 12.98 -0.54 20.39
C ASP A 64 13.36 0.93 20.66
N ARG A 65 13.02 1.83 19.72
CA ARG A 65 13.25 3.28 19.88
C ARG A 65 12.41 3.85 21.01
N LEU A 66 11.13 3.50 21.06
CA LEU A 66 10.21 3.91 22.13
C LEU A 66 10.73 3.43 23.49
N HIS A 67 11.16 2.18 23.57
CA HIS A 67 11.68 1.58 24.78
C HIS A 67 12.98 2.27 25.25
N LEU A 68 13.91 2.52 24.33
CA LEU A 68 15.19 3.17 24.63
C LEU A 68 14.99 4.60 25.14
N LEU A 69 14.05 5.37 24.58
CA LEU A 69 13.73 6.71 25.07
C LEU A 69 12.97 6.68 26.41
N ALA A 70 12.08 5.70 26.60
CA ALA A 70 11.39 5.52 27.88
C ALA A 70 12.36 5.21 29.03
N GLN A 71 13.45 4.47 28.77
CA GLN A 71 14.49 4.18 29.77
C GLN A 71 15.17 5.44 30.33
N ILE A 72 15.20 6.53 29.56
CA ILE A 72 15.74 7.83 30.00
C ILE A 72 14.63 8.83 30.36
N GLY A 73 13.38 8.37 30.49
CA GLY A 73 12.24 9.19 30.88
C GLY A 73 11.71 10.12 29.79
N LEU A 74 12.09 9.92 28.54
CA LEU A 74 11.64 10.73 27.40
C LEU A 74 10.56 10.01 26.59
N ARG A 75 9.64 10.80 26.01
CA ARG A 75 8.73 10.32 24.98
C ARG A 75 9.41 10.40 23.62
N ALA A 76 9.08 9.49 22.70
CA ALA A 76 9.61 9.52 21.34
C ALA A 76 8.96 10.64 20.51
N THR A 77 9.44 11.85 20.70
CA THR A 77 9.14 13.02 19.87
C THR A 77 10.37 13.38 19.02
N ASP A 78 10.16 14.08 17.92
CA ASP A 78 11.24 14.60 17.07
C ASP A 78 12.26 15.39 17.91
N ASP A 79 11.77 16.31 18.76
CA ASP A 79 12.60 17.12 19.65
C ASP A 79 13.40 16.27 20.66
N ALA A 80 12.78 15.26 21.28
CA ALA A 80 13.47 14.40 22.24
C ALA A 80 14.57 13.55 21.58
N ILE A 81 14.32 13.04 20.36
CA ILE A 81 15.32 12.29 19.60
C ILE A 81 16.50 13.20 19.25
N ARG A 82 16.24 14.41 18.74
CA ARG A 82 17.28 15.41 18.45
C ARG A 82 18.07 15.81 19.70
N GLN A 83 17.39 15.97 20.83
CA GLN A 83 18.04 16.28 22.11
C GLN A 83 19.01 15.19 22.54
N VAL A 84 18.64 13.91 22.37
CA VAL A 84 19.47 12.75 22.73
C VAL A 84 20.63 12.55 21.76
N CYS A 85 20.40 12.70 20.47
CA CYS A 85 21.43 12.65 19.43
C CYS A 85 22.43 13.82 19.58
N GLY A 86 21.95 14.98 20.03
CA GLY A 86 22.72 16.22 20.14
C GLY A 86 22.48 17.15 18.95
N GLN A 87 22.84 18.42 19.11
CA GLN A 87 22.53 19.49 18.14
C GLN A 87 23.51 19.59 16.95
N SER A 88 24.51 18.70 16.87
CA SER A 88 25.42 18.65 15.74
C SER A 88 24.71 18.06 14.51
N ALA A 89 24.92 18.66 13.33
CA ALA A 89 24.31 18.18 12.07
C ALA A 89 24.56 16.68 11.82
N ASP A 90 25.79 16.21 12.05
CA ASP A 90 26.15 14.79 11.89
C ASP A 90 25.38 13.84 12.80
N ALA A 91 24.98 14.31 13.99
CA ALA A 91 24.26 13.49 14.95
C ALA A 91 22.75 13.44 14.68
N ALA A 92 22.19 14.48 14.04
CA ALA A 92 20.78 14.52 13.65
C ALA A 92 20.51 13.84 12.29
N ALA A 93 21.53 13.72 11.43
CA ALA A 93 21.40 13.20 10.06
C ALA A 93 20.68 11.83 9.94
N PRO A 94 20.93 10.83 10.82
CA PRO A 94 20.21 9.55 10.74
C PRO A 94 18.71 9.70 10.99
N TRP A 95 18.31 10.59 11.91
CA TRP A 95 16.91 10.82 12.23
C TRP A 95 16.18 11.56 11.10
N ASP A 96 16.82 12.58 10.52
CA ASP A 96 16.29 13.28 9.35
C ASP A 96 16.07 12.32 8.18
N THR A 97 17.02 11.41 7.95
CA THR A 97 16.91 10.36 6.94
C THR A 97 15.71 9.43 7.20
N VAL A 98 15.50 9.01 8.45
CA VAL A 98 14.33 8.20 8.83
C VAL A 98 13.02 8.93 8.52
N LEU A 99 12.92 10.22 8.89
CA LEU A 99 11.72 11.02 8.64
C LEU A 99 11.45 11.21 7.14
N GLU A 100 12.48 11.47 6.34
CA GLU A 100 12.36 11.60 4.89
C GLU A 100 11.86 10.30 4.24
N LEU A 101 12.50 9.17 4.56
CA LEU A 101 12.12 7.86 4.02
C LEU A 101 10.71 7.45 4.47
N ALA A 102 10.32 7.78 5.70
CA ALA A 102 8.96 7.50 6.18
C ALA A 102 7.90 8.28 5.38
N ARG A 103 8.16 9.55 5.05
CA ARG A 103 7.28 10.35 4.18
C ARG A 103 7.20 9.78 2.77
N GLU A 104 8.34 9.38 2.21
CA GLU A 104 8.38 8.75 0.89
C GLU A 104 7.59 7.42 0.87
N ALA A 105 7.80 6.56 1.87
CA ALA A 105 7.07 5.31 2.02
C ALA A 105 5.56 5.55 2.14
N GLN A 106 5.14 6.55 2.90
CA GLN A 106 3.73 6.92 3.02
C GLN A 106 3.15 7.37 1.67
N ALA A 107 3.86 8.22 0.93
CA ALA A 107 3.43 8.69 -0.38
C ALA A 107 3.32 7.54 -1.40
N ARG A 108 4.32 6.64 -1.46
CA ARG A 108 4.28 5.45 -2.32
C ARG A 108 3.13 4.52 -1.95
N ASN A 109 2.94 4.23 -0.67
CA ASN A 109 1.85 3.38 -0.21
C ASN A 109 0.47 3.95 -0.57
N GLN A 110 0.29 5.27 -0.52
CA GLN A 110 -0.94 5.92 -0.98
C GLN A 110 -1.14 5.79 -2.50
N ARG A 111 -0.08 5.92 -3.31
CA ARG A 111 -0.16 5.71 -4.76
C ARG A 111 -0.50 4.28 -5.11
N ASN A 112 0.17 3.31 -4.50
CA ASN A 112 -0.10 1.88 -4.71
C ASN A 112 -1.54 1.54 -4.31
N GLY A 113 -2.04 2.08 -3.19
CA GLY A 113 -3.43 1.92 -2.77
C GLY A 113 -4.45 2.44 -3.79
N LYS A 114 -4.17 3.60 -4.43
CA LYS A 114 -5.02 4.13 -5.51
C LYS A 114 -5.02 3.24 -6.74
N LEU A 115 -3.84 2.79 -7.20
CA LEU A 115 -3.71 1.88 -8.35
C LEU A 115 -4.46 0.57 -8.12
N ILE A 116 -4.38 0.00 -6.92
CA ILE A 116 -5.13 -1.21 -6.54
C ILE A 116 -6.64 -0.96 -6.63
N ALA A 117 -7.12 0.17 -6.09
CA ALA A 117 -8.54 0.51 -6.11
C ALA A 117 -9.07 0.72 -7.54
N GLU A 118 -8.32 1.44 -8.38
CA GLU A 118 -8.67 1.67 -9.79
C GLU A 118 -8.76 0.36 -10.58
N ARG A 119 -7.79 -0.55 -10.42
CA ARG A 119 -7.83 -1.88 -11.05
C ARG A 119 -9.02 -2.71 -10.57
N MET A 120 -9.35 -2.65 -9.27
CA MET A 120 -10.49 -3.37 -8.72
C MET A 120 -11.81 -2.86 -9.33
N GLN A 121 -11.97 -1.54 -9.47
CA GLN A 121 -13.13 -0.94 -10.13
C GLN A 121 -13.22 -1.33 -11.60
N HIS A 122 -12.10 -1.30 -12.33
CA HIS A 122 -12.07 -1.70 -13.74
C HIS A 122 -12.43 -3.19 -13.91
N ASN A 123 -11.86 -4.07 -13.09
CA ASN A 123 -12.18 -5.50 -13.11
C ASN A 123 -13.66 -5.75 -12.78
N GLN A 124 -14.22 -5.05 -11.79
CA GLN A 124 -15.63 -5.17 -11.44
C GLN A 124 -16.54 -4.70 -12.58
N ALA A 125 -16.21 -3.57 -13.23
CA ALA A 125 -16.94 -3.07 -14.38
C ALA A 125 -16.88 -4.04 -15.57
N ALA A 126 -15.69 -4.58 -15.87
CA ALA A 126 -15.50 -5.59 -16.92
C ALA A 126 -16.31 -6.87 -16.62
N LEU A 127 -16.29 -7.35 -15.37
CA LEU A 127 -17.12 -8.47 -14.93
C LEU A 127 -18.62 -8.17 -15.10
N THR A 128 -19.08 -6.99 -14.70
CA THR A 128 -20.47 -6.57 -14.88
C THR A 128 -20.84 -6.52 -16.37
N THR A 129 -19.97 -6.01 -17.24
CA THR A 129 -20.19 -6.01 -18.70
C THR A 129 -20.24 -7.42 -19.27
N LEU A 130 -19.31 -8.30 -18.90
CA LEU A 130 -19.29 -9.70 -19.34
C LEU A 130 -20.54 -10.45 -18.87
N LEU A 131 -20.94 -10.27 -17.61
CA LEU A 131 -22.16 -10.85 -17.06
C LEU A 131 -23.41 -10.31 -17.78
N ALA A 132 -23.52 -9.00 -17.99
CA ALA A 132 -24.64 -8.40 -18.71
C ALA A 132 -24.73 -8.87 -20.17
N ALA A 133 -23.58 -9.10 -20.83
CA ALA A 133 -23.56 -9.66 -22.19
C ALA A 133 -23.92 -11.15 -22.21
N ALA A 134 -23.56 -11.91 -21.18
CA ALA A 134 -23.95 -13.32 -21.03
C ALA A 134 -25.43 -13.49 -20.65
N ASP A 135 -26.01 -12.53 -19.93
CA ASP A 135 -27.41 -12.53 -19.49
C ASP A 135 -28.36 -11.88 -20.52
N GLN A 136 -27.83 -11.36 -21.63
CA GLN A 136 -28.64 -11.02 -22.79
C GLN A 136 -29.08 -12.32 -23.49
N PRO A 137 -30.40 -12.57 -23.65
CA PRO A 137 -30.85 -13.67 -24.48
C PRO A 137 -30.32 -13.45 -25.89
N GLN A 138 -29.67 -14.46 -26.48
CA GLN A 138 -29.22 -14.46 -27.88
C GLN A 138 -30.42 -14.19 -28.81
N LEU A 139 -30.74 -12.92 -29.06
CA LEU A 139 -31.83 -12.46 -29.93
C LEU A 139 -31.36 -12.24 -31.37
N TYR A 140 -30.36 -13.01 -31.81
CA TYR A 140 -30.01 -13.09 -33.21
C TYR A 140 -29.60 -14.52 -33.55
N GLY A 141 -30.58 -15.33 -33.94
CA GLY A 141 -30.29 -16.54 -34.70
C GLY A 141 -29.69 -16.15 -36.05
N ALA A 142 -28.71 -16.90 -36.53
CA ALA A 142 -28.05 -16.69 -37.82
C ALA A 142 -28.99 -16.79 -39.05
N ASP A 143 -30.28 -17.08 -38.84
CA ASP A 143 -31.24 -17.38 -39.90
C ASP A 143 -32.34 -16.30 -40.07
N GLY A 144 -32.22 -15.14 -39.40
CA GLY A 144 -32.97 -13.91 -39.74
C GLY A 144 -34.50 -13.99 -39.80
N GLN A 145 -35.15 -15.04 -39.26
CA GLN A 145 -36.60 -15.23 -39.38
C GLN A 145 -37.29 -14.89 -38.07
N SER A 146 -37.66 -13.62 -37.91
CA SER A 146 -38.69 -13.20 -36.97
C SER A 146 -40.04 -13.70 -37.49
N ARG A 147 -40.53 -14.83 -36.98
CA ARG A 147 -41.87 -15.31 -37.33
C ARG A 147 -42.91 -14.38 -36.68
N PRO A 148 -43.82 -13.74 -37.44
CA PRO A 148 -44.94 -13.04 -36.82
C PRO A 148 -45.85 -14.10 -36.21
N THR A 149 -46.03 -14.07 -34.89
CA THR A 149 -47.09 -14.85 -34.24
C THR A 149 -48.42 -14.16 -34.49
N GLY A 150 -48.91 -14.31 -35.72
CA GLY A 150 -50.32 -14.14 -36.04
C GLY A 150 -51.10 -15.38 -35.62
N GLY A 151 -52.20 -15.18 -34.90
CA GLY A 151 -53.25 -16.17 -34.67
C GLY A 151 -53.81 -16.07 -33.25
N GLY A 152 -55.06 -15.69 -32.99
CA GLY A 152 -56.16 -15.32 -33.86
C GLY A 152 -57.42 -15.09 -33.02
N ARG A 153 -58.36 -14.32 -33.60
CA ARG A 153 -59.82 -14.29 -33.35
C ARG A 153 -60.31 -14.04 -31.90
N LYS A 154 -60.90 -12.85 -31.69
CA LYS A 154 -62.30 -12.71 -31.22
C LYS A 154 -62.84 -11.34 -31.62
N LEU A 155 -63.65 -11.27 -32.67
CA LEU A 155 -64.66 -10.23 -32.84
C LEU A 155 -65.88 -10.87 -33.49
N GLY A 156 -66.94 -11.00 -32.70
CA GLY A 156 -68.31 -11.15 -33.18
C GLY A 156 -69.14 -10.11 -32.45
N SER A 157 -69.98 -9.37 -33.18
CA SER A 157 -71.29 -8.89 -32.75
C SER A 157 -71.88 -7.97 -33.83
N ALA A 158 -73.11 -8.34 -34.22
CA ALA A 158 -74.21 -7.52 -34.77
C ALA A 158 -73.98 -6.71 -36.05
#